data_AF-A0AA36J053-F1
#
_entry.id   AF-A0AA36J053-F1
#
_cell.length_a   1.000
_cell.length_b   1.000
_cell.length_c   1.000
_cell.angle_alpha   90.00
_cell.angle_beta   90.00
_cell.angle_gamma   90.00
#
_symmetry.space_group_name_H-M   'P 1'
#
loop_
_entity.id
_entity.type
_entity.pdbx_description
1 polymer ?
#
loop_
_entity_poly.entity_id
_entity_poly.type
_entity_poly.pdbx_seq_one_letter_code
_entity_poly.pdbx_strand_id
1 'polypeptide(L)'
;MDVRTTLVLELLGGPHPVARLACSCRELLQTLRDRAGRLRVSNASFSASQVALLALNTDRRPLSLDRLRSLRLDVLEESGRIPERMLDQLLSSLGSFLASKSEPLPLEELSLRLASYGSNARPLRPSASARASLLRGLAGLHLRRLELSFLPLQRKEIQQEVDLGEGKVSFLSMLQGQGLLKDLRLTHNGMYGEVALQLVKAQGAEVSNAAFREGASMDPDPGCWTICF
;
A
#
# COMPACT_ATOMS: atom_id res chain seq x y z
N MET A 1 4.39 11.36 -24.47
CA MET A 1 3.11 10.69 -24.12
C MET A 1 2.35 11.59 -23.16
N ASP A 2 1.04 11.73 -23.31
CA ASP A 2 0.20 12.42 -22.30
C ASP A 2 0.26 11.62 -20.98
N VAL A 3 0.40 12.32 -19.85
CA VAL A 3 0.40 11.75 -18.49
C VAL A 3 -0.80 10.83 -18.27
N ARG A 4 -1.93 11.16 -18.92
CA ARG A 4 -3.16 10.36 -18.87
C ARG A 4 -3.04 9.02 -19.59
N THR A 5 -2.30 8.97 -20.70
CA THR A 5 -2.01 7.73 -21.44
C THR A 5 -1.11 6.82 -20.61
N THR A 6 -0.08 7.39 -19.98
CA THR A 6 0.83 6.63 -19.09
C THR A 6 0.08 6.06 -17.88
N LEU A 7 -0.82 6.84 -17.27
CA LEU A 7 -1.65 6.37 -16.16
C LEU A 7 -2.58 5.23 -16.59
N VAL A 8 -3.26 5.32 -17.74
CA VAL A 8 -4.15 4.25 -18.23
C VAL A 8 -3.39 2.95 -18.51
N LEU A 9 -2.16 3.05 -19.03
CA LEU A 9 -1.31 1.88 -19.33
C LEU A 9 -0.80 1.18 -18.07
N GLU A 10 -0.44 1.93 -17.03
CA GLU A 10 0.05 1.37 -15.77
C GLU A 10 -1.10 0.87 -14.87
N LEU A 11 -2.19 1.65 -14.76
CA LEU A 11 -3.35 1.34 -13.90
C LEU A 11 -4.02 0.00 -14.21
N LEU A 12 -3.94 -0.44 -15.47
CA LEU A 12 -4.53 -1.68 -15.94
C LEU A 12 -3.53 -2.85 -15.95
N GLY A 13 -2.39 -2.72 -15.26
CA GLY A 13 -1.49 -3.83 -14.94
C GLY A 13 -0.61 -4.29 -16.10
N GLY A 14 0.06 -3.35 -16.79
CA GLY A 14 0.97 -3.67 -17.89
C GLY A 14 0.25 -3.74 -19.25
N PRO A 15 0.75 -4.52 -20.24
CA PRO A 15 0.25 -4.52 -21.62
C PRO A 15 -1.13 -5.21 -21.76
N HIS A 16 -2.09 -4.82 -20.94
CA HIS A 16 -3.46 -5.28 -21.02
C HIS A 16 -4.09 -4.74 -22.31
N PRO A 17 -4.68 -5.60 -23.17
CA PRO A 17 -5.25 -5.17 -24.46
C PRO A 17 -6.28 -4.05 -24.31
N VAL A 18 -7.04 -4.06 -23.21
CA VAL A 18 -8.05 -3.06 -22.87
C VAL A 18 -7.42 -1.69 -22.60
N ALA A 19 -6.24 -1.62 -21.98
CA ALA A 19 -5.54 -0.37 -21.71
C ALA A 19 -5.05 0.28 -23.00
N ARG A 20 -4.48 -0.54 -23.89
CA ARG A 20 -4.03 -0.12 -25.22
C ARG A 20 -5.21 0.33 -26.08
N LEU A 21 -6.32 -0.42 -26.06
CA LEU A 21 -7.56 -0.05 -26.74
C LEU A 21 -8.16 1.25 -26.20
N ALA A 22 -8.19 1.45 -24.88
CA ALA A 22 -8.68 2.70 -24.28
C ALA A 22 -7.81 3.90 -24.64
N CYS A 23 -6.51 3.71 -24.83
CA CYS A 23 -5.60 4.76 -25.29
C CYS A 23 -5.78 5.09 -26.78
N SER A 24 -6.22 4.12 -27.59
CA SER A 24 -6.46 4.28 -29.03
C SER A 24 -7.91 4.66 -29.39
N CYS A 25 -8.87 4.53 -28.46
CA CYS A 25 -10.29 4.81 -28.67
C CYS A 25 -10.80 5.87 -27.68
N ARG A 26 -11.14 7.06 -28.20
CA ARG A 26 -11.57 8.22 -27.41
C ARG A 26 -12.90 7.95 -26.68
N GLU A 27 -13.82 7.27 -27.33
CA GLU A 27 -15.14 6.92 -26.80
C GLU A 27 -15.01 5.97 -25.61
N LEU A 28 -14.13 4.96 -25.73
CA LEU A 28 -13.81 4.05 -24.63
C LEU A 28 -13.14 4.79 -23.46
N LEU A 29 -12.24 5.73 -23.75
CA LEU A 29 -11.64 6.56 -22.69
C LEU A 29 -12.66 7.45 -21.99
N GLN A 30 -13.67 7.94 -22.69
CA GLN A 30 -14.76 8.72 -22.11
C GLN A 30 -15.66 7.86 -21.21
N THR A 31 -15.96 6.61 -21.59
CA THR A 31 -16.78 5.71 -20.76
C THR A 31 -16.06 5.26 -19.49
N LEU A 32 -14.73 5.20 -19.52
CA LEU A 32 -13.88 4.93 -18.36
C LEU A 32 -13.76 6.13 -17.41
N ARG A 33 -14.29 7.31 -17.77
CA ARG A 33 -14.24 8.51 -16.92
C ARG A 33 -15.55 8.75 -16.18
N ASP A 34 -15.43 9.38 -15.02
CA ASP A 34 -16.58 9.97 -14.34
C ASP A 34 -16.87 11.38 -14.89
N ARG A 35 -17.92 12.01 -14.35
CA ARG A 35 -18.33 13.37 -14.74
C ARG A 35 -17.27 14.44 -14.45
N ALA A 36 -16.33 14.16 -13.53
CA ALA A 36 -15.20 15.03 -13.21
C ALA A 36 -13.96 14.72 -14.07
N GLY A 37 -14.06 13.80 -15.04
CA GLY A 37 -12.96 13.42 -15.92
C GLY A 37 -11.94 12.48 -15.29
N ARG A 38 -12.24 11.91 -14.11
CA ARG A 38 -11.36 10.99 -13.37
C ARG A 38 -11.59 9.56 -13.83
N LEU A 39 -10.53 8.76 -13.86
CA LEU A 39 -10.58 7.37 -14.29
C LEU A 39 -11.29 6.50 -13.25
N ARG A 40 -12.29 5.75 -13.70
CA ARG A 40 -13.09 4.82 -12.89
C ARG A 40 -12.46 3.44 -13.01
N VAL A 41 -11.63 3.09 -12.04
CA VAL A 41 -10.98 1.78 -11.98
C VAL A 41 -11.45 1.04 -10.73
N SER A 42 -11.66 -0.26 -10.87
CA SER A 42 -11.90 -1.13 -9.71
C SER A 42 -10.61 -1.61 -9.08
N ASN A 43 -9.56 -1.74 -9.89
CA ASN A 43 -8.24 -2.18 -9.48
C ASN A 43 -7.20 -1.22 -10.04
N ALA A 44 -6.22 -0.83 -9.24
CA ALA A 44 -5.10 -0.01 -9.65
C ALA A 44 -3.80 -0.70 -9.19
N SER A 45 -2.87 -0.89 -10.12
CA SER A 45 -1.53 -1.40 -9.83
C SER A 45 -0.50 -0.43 -10.38
N PHE A 46 0.58 -0.19 -9.63
CA PHE A 46 1.67 0.67 -10.07
C PHE A 46 3.00 0.01 -9.78
N SER A 47 3.81 -0.16 -10.81
CA SER A 47 5.18 -0.66 -10.69
C SER A 47 6.22 0.46 -10.57
N ALA A 48 5.86 1.67 -11.03
CA ALA A 48 6.74 2.83 -11.01
C ALA A 48 6.27 3.90 -10.01
N SER A 49 7.18 4.36 -9.15
CA SER A 49 6.95 5.35 -8.09
C SER A 49 6.44 6.69 -8.63
N GLN A 50 7.02 7.16 -9.73
CA GLN A 50 6.61 8.42 -10.37
C GLN A 50 5.18 8.35 -10.89
N VAL A 51 4.79 7.21 -11.46
CA VAL A 51 3.42 7.02 -11.97
C VAL A 51 2.44 6.91 -10.81
N ALA A 52 2.80 6.17 -9.77
CA ALA A 52 2.01 6.09 -8.55
C ALA A 52 1.79 7.49 -7.94
N LEU A 53 2.85 8.30 -7.82
CA LEU A 53 2.75 9.68 -7.33
C LEU A 53 1.81 10.55 -8.17
N LEU A 54 1.91 10.45 -9.50
CA LEU A 54 1.01 11.17 -10.40
C LEU A 54 -0.45 10.73 -10.20
N ALA A 55 -0.68 9.43 -9.98
CA ALA A 55 -2.01 8.87 -9.80
C ALA A 55 -2.64 9.24 -8.45
N LEU A 56 -1.83 9.24 -7.39
CA LEU A 56 -2.22 9.52 -6.01
C LEU A 56 -2.28 11.03 -5.70
N ASN A 57 -1.84 11.88 -6.63
CA ASN A 57 -1.85 13.33 -6.44
C ASN A 57 -3.28 13.85 -6.18
N THR A 58 -3.48 14.41 -4.99
CA THR A 58 -4.77 14.86 -4.47
C THR A 58 -5.32 16.12 -5.14
N ASP A 59 -4.48 16.91 -5.80
CA ASP A 59 -4.90 18.18 -6.44
C ASP A 59 -5.54 17.91 -7.80
N ARG A 60 -5.01 16.93 -8.54
CA ARG A 60 -5.51 16.56 -9.88
C ARG A 60 -6.42 15.33 -9.88
N ARG A 61 -6.40 14.52 -8.80
CA ARG A 61 -7.13 13.26 -8.61
C ARG A 61 -7.46 12.54 -9.91
N PRO A 62 -6.46 12.06 -10.66
CA PRO A 62 -6.73 11.39 -11.93
C PRO A 62 -7.53 10.09 -11.75
N LEU A 63 -7.60 9.56 -10.53
CA LEU A 63 -8.38 8.39 -10.13
C LEU A 63 -9.66 8.76 -9.38
N SER A 64 -10.76 8.09 -9.76
CA SER A 64 -11.97 8.03 -8.94
C SER A 64 -11.82 6.94 -7.89
N LEU A 65 -12.13 7.31 -6.65
CA LEU A 65 -12.14 6.44 -5.48
C LEU A 65 -13.47 5.72 -5.27
N ASP A 66 -14.49 6.00 -6.10
CA ASP A 66 -15.87 5.52 -5.89
C ASP A 66 -16.02 4.02 -6.19
N ARG A 67 -15.07 3.46 -6.92
CA ARG A 67 -15.11 2.06 -7.34
C ARG A 67 -13.84 1.28 -7.01
N LEU A 68 -12.83 1.94 -6.45
CA LEU A 68 -11.53 1.34 -6.18
C LEU A 68 -11.65 0.30 -5.05
N ARG A 69 -11.51 -0.98 -5.42
CA ARG A 69 -11.56 -2.12 -4.51
C ARG A 69 -10.18 -2.68 -4.18
N SER A 70 -9.23 -2.60 -5.12
CA SER A 70 -7.87 -3.09 -4.92
C SER A 70 -6.86 -2.03 -5.36
N LEU A 71 -5.87 -1.75 -4.51
CA LEU A 71 -4.76 -0.86 -4.79
C LEU A 71 -3.43 -1.57 -4.49
N ARG A 72 -2.57 -1.68 -5.50
CA ARG A 72 -1.25 -2.27 -5.39
C ARG A 72 -0.16 -1.27 -5.79
N LEU A 73 0.80 -1.05 -4.91
CA LEU A 73 2.05 -0.36 -5.20
C LEU A 73 3.16 -1.40 -5.13
N ASP A 74 3.76 -1.74 -6.27
CA ASP A 74 4.80 -2.74 -6.39
C ASP A 74 6.07 -2.13 -6.98
N VAL A 75 6.80 -1.40 -6.13
CA VAL A 75 7.97 -0.62 -6.53
C VAL A 75 9.27 -1.38 -6.21
N LEU A 76 9.23 -2.71 -6.29
CA LEU A 76 10.38 -3.59 -6.02
C LEU A 76 11.45 -3.47 -7.09
N GLU A 77 11.04 -3.35 -8.36
CA GLU A 77 11.91 -3.41 -9.53
C GLU A 77 12.57 -2.07 -9.89
N GLU A 78 12.25 -0.97 -9.17
CA GLU A 78 13.02 0.28 -9.24
C GLU A 78 14.40 0.16 -8.56
N SER A 79 15.06 -0.98 -8.78
CA SER A 79 16.51 -1.19 -8.77
C SER A 79 17.24 -0.50 -7.62
N GLY A 80 16.74 -0.61 -6.40
CA GLY A 80 17.35 -0.02 -5.20
C GLY A 80 17.65 1.48 -5.30
N ARG A 81 16.99 2.23 -6.20
CA ARG A 81 17.31 3.64 -6.51
C ARG A 81 16.27 4.63 -6.04
N ILE A 82 15.22 4.19 -5.36
CA ILE A 82 14.19 5.09 -4.83
C ILE A 82 14.86 6.01 -3.80
N PRO A 83 14.91 7.33 -4.04
CA PRO A 83 15.41 8.26 -3.04
C PRO A 83 14.45 8.27 -1.83
N GLU A 84 14.97 8.41 -0.62
CA GLU A 84 14.13 8.45 0.61
C GLU A 84 13.02 9.52 0.51
N ARG A 85 13.33 10.68 -0.08
CA ARG A 85 12.36 11.74 -0.35
C ARG A 85 11.19 11.27 -1.21
N MET A 86 11.44 10.41 -2.20
CA MET A 86 10.41 9.88 -3.09
C MET A 86 9.54 8.87 -2.37
N LEU A 87 10.12 8.02 -1.51
CA LEU A 87 9.38 7.13 -0.62
C LEU A 87 8.45 7.94 0.30
N ASP A 88 8.98 8.98 0.94
CA ASP A 88 8.20 9.84 1.83
C ASP A 88 7.03 10.53 1.12
N GLN A 89 7.29 11.05 -0.08
CA GLN A 89 6.25 11.62 -0.93
C GLN A 89 5.20 10.56 -1.29
N LEU A 90 5.61 9.36 -1.67
CA LEU A 90 4.70 8.29 -2.07
C LEU A 90 3.78 7.88 -0.93
N LEU A 91 4.33 7.64 0.26
CA LEU A 91 3.56 7.27 1.45
C LEU A 91 2.66 8.41 1.93
N SER A 92 3.15 9.66 1.88
CA SER A 92 2.35 10.83 2.24
C SER A 92 1.19 11.03 1.27
N SER A 93 1.45 10.97 -0.04
CA SER A 93 0.41 11.07 -1.07
C SER A 93 -0.59 9.93 -0.97
N LEU A 94 -0.14 8.70 -0.73
CA LEU A 94 -1.04 7.57 -0.48
C LEU A 94 -1.92 7.80 0.75
N GLY A 95 -1.32 8.20 1.87
CA GLY A 95 -2.04 8.50 3.11
C GLY A 95 -3.09 9.58 2.92
N SER A 96 -2.72 10.70 2.30
CA SER A 96 -3.65 11.78 1.95
C SER A 96 -4.72 11.33 0.96
N PHE A 97 -4.37 10.52 -0.03
CA PHE A 97 -5.30 9.99 -1.03
C PHE A 97 -6.38 9.12 -0.38
N LEU A 98 -5.99 8.22 0.53
CA LEU A 98 -6.90 7.37 1.29
C LEU A 98 -7.74 8.19 2.29
N ALA A 99 -7.15 9.19 2.95
CA ALA A 99 -7.87 10.07 3.87
C ALA A 99 -8.77 11.11 3.16
N SER A 100 -8.72 11.21 1.83
CA SER A 100 -9.35 12.30 1.08
C SER A 100 -10.87 12.20 0.92
N LYS A 101 -11.49 11.14 1.47
CA LYS A 101 -12.93 10.90 1.44
C LYS A 101 -13.51 10.90 2.85
N SER A 102 -14.67 11.54 2.98
CA SER A 102 -15.47 11.59 4.22
C SER A 102 -16.30 10.32 4.46
N GLU A 103 -16.49 9.52 3.42
CA GLU A 103 -17.20 8.24 3.47
C GLU A 103 -16.22 7.06 3.40
N PRO A 104 -16.56 5.91 3.99
CA PRO A 104 -15.72 4.73 3.94
C PRO A 104 -15.46 4.33 2.48
N LEU A 105 -14.18 4.26 2.14
CA LEU A 105 -13.73 3.82 0.82
C LEU A 105 -14.17 2.36 0.59
N PRO A 106 -14.65 2.01 -0.61
CA PRO A 106 -14.97 0.62 -0.97
C PRO A 106 -13.71 -0.24 -1.19
N LEU A 107 -12.56 0.21 -0.68
CA LEU A 107 -11.27 -0.45 -0.82
C LEU A 107 -11.26 -1.69 0.07
N GLU A 108 -11.16 -2.86 -0.56
CA GLU A 108 -11.12 -4.15 0.12
C GLU A 108 -9.67 -4.65 0.27
N GLU A 109 -8.78 -4.27 -0.65
CA GLU A 109 -7.40 -4.75 -0.67
C GLU A 109 -6.39 -3.61 -0.86
N LEU A 110 -5.36 -3.60 -0.03
CA LEU A 110 -4.20 -2.72 -0.18
C LEU A 110 -2.92 -3.54 -0.12
N SER A 111 -2.06 -3.39 -1.12
CA SER A 111 -0.75 -4.05 -1.16
C SER A 111 0.35 -3.04 -1.42
N LEU A 112 1.25 -2.89 -0.46
CA LEU A 112 2.42 -2.02 -0.55
C LEU A 112 3.69 -2.87 -0.53
N ARG A 113 4.34 -2.99 -1.67
CA ARG A 113 5.61 -3.68 -1.87
C ARG A 113 6.64 -2.66 -2.31
N LEU A 114 7.57 -2.36 -1.40
CA LEU A 114 8.57 -1.32 -1.61
C LEU A 114 9.96 -1.92 -1.64
N ALA A 115 10.92 -1.25 -2.29
CA ALA A 115 12.32 -1.66 -2.19
C ALA A 115 12.78 -1.62 -0.73
N SER A 116 13.56 -2.62 -0.28
CA SER A 116 14.04 -2.67 1.11
C SER A 116 15.22 -1.73 1.35
N TYR A 117 15.97 -1.40 0.30
CA TYR A 117 17.19 -0.59 0.35
C TYR A 117 17.11 0.57 -0.65
N GLY A 118 17.59 1.73 -0.21
CA GLY A 118 17.69 2.92 -1.05
C GLY A 118 18.99 2.94 -1.84
N SER A 119 19.19 4.02 -2.60
CA SER A 119 20.34 4.22 -3.49
C SER A 119 21.71 4.09 -2.81
N ASN A 120 21.74 4.26 -1.49
CA ASN A 120 22.95 4.23 -0.67
C ASN A 120 23.16 2.87 0.02
N ALA A 121 22.47 1.81 -0.43
CA ALA A 121 22.47 0.48 0.19
C ALA A 121 22.08 0.47 1.68
N ARG A 122 21.39 1.52 2.14
CA ARG A 122 20.82 1.62 3.49
C ARG A 122 19.35 1.21 3.46
N PRO A 123 18.83 0.58 4.52
CA PRO A 123 17.41 0.30 4.64
C PRO A 123 16.61 1.59 4.46
N LEU A 124 15.61 1.57 3.58
CA LEU A 124 14.77 2.75 3.33
C LEU A 124 13.92 3.05 4.55
N ARG A 125 14.16 4.17 5.23
CA ARG A 125 13.36 4.55 6.41
C ARG A 125 12.42 5.69 6.06
N PRO A 126 11.10 5.43 6.00
CA PRO A 126 10.15 6.52 5.82
C PRO A 126 10.16 7.42 7.05
N SER A 127 10.06 8.73 6.84
CA SER A 127 10.00 9.70 7.93
C SER A 127 8.76 9.55 8.79
N ALA A 128 8.80 10.10 10.01
CA ALA A 128 7.67 10.07 10.92
C ALA A 128 6.41 10.71 10.33
N SER A 129 6.53 11.78 9.53
CA SER A 129 5.41 12.46 8.88
C SER A 129 4.79 11.62 7.76
N ALA A 130 5.61 10.95 6.94
CA ALA A 130 5.14 10.05 5.90
C ALA A 130 4.39 8.85 6.49
N ARG A 131 4.93 8.27 7.57
CA ARG A 131 4.26 7.20 8.33
C ARG A 131 2.95 7.66 8.95
N ALA A 132 2.94 8.82 9.60
CA ALA A 132 1.74 9.40 10.21
C ALA A 132 0.63 9.62 9.18
N SER A 133 0.99 10.14 8.00
CA SER A 133 0.06 10.35 6.89
C SER A 133 -0.51 9.02 6.40
N LEU A 134 0.33 7.99 6.21
CA LEU A 134 -0.11 6.65 5.84
C LEU A 134 -1.08 6.07 6.89
N LEU A 135 -0.71 6.12 8.17
CA LEU A 135 -1.55 5.62 9.27
C LEU A 135 -2.91 6.31 9.32
N ARG A 136 -2.96 7.63 9.11
CA ARG A 136 -4.21 8.40 9.01
C ARG A 136 -5.07 7.88 7.86
N GLY A 137 -4.47 7.63 6.70
CA GLY A 137 -5.15 7.06 5.55
C GLY A 137 -5.69 5.66 5.79
N LEU A 138 -4.96 4.82 6.53
CA LEU A 138 -5.36 3.43 6.83
C LEU A 138 -6.43 3.34 7.92
N ALA A 139 -6.43 4.25 8.89
CA ALA A 139 -7.32 4.19 10.06
C ALA A 139 -8.82 4.24 9.71
N GLY A 140 -9.17 4.87 8.59
CA GLY A 140 -10.57 4.98 8.12
C GLY A 140 -11.01 3.89 7.12
N LEU A 141 -10.18 2.87 6.88
CA LEU A 141 -10.49 1.83 5.88
C LEU A 141 -11.08 0.57 6.53
N HIS A 142 -11.88 -0.16 5.76
CA HIS A 142 -12.39 -1.47 6.12
C HIS A 142 -11.80 -2.54 5.18
N LEU A 143 -10.50 -2.77 5.30
CA LEU A 143 -9.78 -3.69 4.43
C LEU A 143 -10.10 -5.14 4.78
N ARG A 144 -10.18 -5.99 3.77
CA ARG A 144 -10.17 -7.46 3.88
C ARG A 144 -8.76 -8.02 3.78
N ARG A 145 -7.90 -7.35 3.01
CA ARG A 145 -6.50 -7.75 2.82
C ARG A 145 -5.58 -6.54 2.90
N LEU A 146 -4.54 -6.67 3.72
CA LEU A 146 -3.46 -5.69 3.84
C LEU A 146 -2.13 -6.40 3.68
N GLU A 147 -1.38 -6.05 2.63
CA GLU A 147 0.01 -6.47 2.47
C GLU A 147 0.92 -5.26 2.65
N LEU A 148 1.85 -5.36 3.61
CA LEU A 148 2.92 -4.39 3.83
C LEU A 148 4.25 -5.13 3.76
N SER A 149 4.90 -5.04 2.62
CA SER A 149 6.19 -5.66 2.33
C SER A 149 7.28 -4.59 2.34
N PHE A 150 8.33 -4.83 3.11
CA PHE A 150 9.55 -4.01 3.20
C PHE A 150 9.37 -2.57 3.69
N LEU A 151 8.25 -2.23 4.29
CA LEU A 151 8.16 -1.05 5.15
C LEU A 151 8.96 -1.39 6.42
N PRO A 152 10.07 -0.74 6.79
CA PRO A 152 10.69 -1.02 8.07
C PRO A 152 9.89 -0.32 9.16
N LEU A 153 9.15 -1.09 9.94
CA LEU A 153 8.55 -0.62 11.18
C LEU A 153 9.38 -1.19 12.34
N GLN A 154 10.03 -0.32 13.10
CA GLN A 154 10.67 -0.72 14.36
C GLN A 154 9.61 -0.92 15.44
N ARG A 155 9.89 -1.77 16.44
CA ARG A 155 8.99 -2.00 17.58
C ARG A 155 8.49 -0.70 18.24
N LYS A 156 9.38 0.26 18.43
CA LYS A 156 9.04 1.58 19.00
C LYS A 156 8.06 2.35 18.12
N GLU A 157 8.14 2.19 16.81
CA GLU A 157 7.31 2.89 15.82
C GLU A 157 5.92 2.26 15.68
N ILE A 158 5.80 0.97 15.98
CA ILE A 158 4.54 0.23 15.94
C ILE A 158 3.61 0.61 17.09
N GLN A 159 4.21 0.84 18.26
CA GLN A 159 3.53 1.33 19.46
C GLN A 159 3.46 2.86 19.48
N GLN A 160 4.14 3.54 18.57
CA GLN A 160 4.13 5.00 18.52
C GLN A 160 2.73 5.47 18.14
N GLU A 161 2.13 6.21 19.06
CA GLU A 161 0.88 6.89 18.82
C GLU A 161 1.08 8.10 17.91
N VAL A 162 0.27 8.16 16.86
CA VAL A 162 0.19 9.31 15.96
C VAL A 162 -1.10 10.05 16.25
N ASP A 163 -1.00 11.36 16.46
CA ASP A 163 -2.15 12.22 16.62
C ASP A 163 -2.84 12.46 15.25
N LEU A 164 -4.10 12.05 15.17
CA LEU A 164 -4.94 12.21 13.99
C LEU A 164 -5.89 13.42 14.11
N GLY A 165 -5.80 14.21 15.18
CA GLY A 165 -6.70 15.33 15.48
C GLY A 165 -7.98 14.90 16.21
N GLU A 166 -8.50 13.71 15.90
CA GLU A 166 -9.66 13.10 16.59
C GLU A 166 -9.25 12.09 17.68
N GLY A 167 -7.94 11.87 17.83
CA GLY A 167 -7.40 10.91 18.78
C GLY A 167 -6.01 10.43 18.37
N LYS A 168 -5.42 9.61 19.24
CA LYS A 168 -4.12 9.00 19.01
C LYS A 168 -4.30 7.57 18.52
N VAL A 169 -3.65 7.24 17.41
CA VAL A 169 -3.71 5.91 16.79
C VAL A 169 -2.31 5.38 16.57
N SER A 170 -2.07 4.17 17.05
CA SER A 170 -0.87 3.39 16.74
C SER A 170 -1.14 2.44 15.57
N PHE A 171 -0.08 1.86 14.99
CA PHE A 171 -0.26 0.84 13.96
C PHE A 171 -1.06 -0.37 14.48
N LEU A 172 -0.80 -0.79 15.72
CA LEU A 172 -1.53 -1.91 16.34
C LEU A 172 -3.01 -1.59 16.58
N SER A 173 -3.32 -0.40 17.11
CA SER A 173 -4.71 -0.02 17.37
C SER A 173 -5.48 0.18 16.06
N MET A 174 -4.81 0.64 14.99
CA MET A 174 -5.39 0.67 13.65
C MET A 174 -5.74 -0.74 13.15
N LEU A 175 -4.82 -1.71 13.26
CA LEU A 175 -5.10 -3.09 12.89
C LEU A 175 -6.19 -3.74 13.74
N GLN A 176 -6.29 -3.39 15.03
CA GLN A 176 -7.38 -3.86 15.90
C GLN A 176 -8.73 -3.27 15.53
N GLY A 177 -8.77 -2.04 15.00
CA GLY A 177 -9.99 -1.42 14.50
C GLY A 177 -10.50 -2.01 13.17
N GLN A 178 -9.67 -2.79 12.46
CA GLN A 178 -10.00 -3.37 11.16
C GLN A 178 -10.78 -4.69 11.31
N GLY A 179 -12.01 -4.63 11.81
CA GLY A 179 -12.84 -5.82 12.06
C GLY A 179 -13.22 -6.67 10.85
N LEU A 180 -12.89 -6.24 9.61
CA LEU A 180 -13.10 -6.99 8.38
C LEU A 180 -11.81 -7.61 7.80
N LEU A 181 -10.66 -7.35 8.41
CA LEU A 181 -9.37 -7.80 7.92
C LEU A 181 -9.27 -9.31 8.06
N LYS A 182 -9.15 -10.02 6.93
CA LYS A 182 -8.99 -11.47 6.88
C LYS A 182 -7.54 -11.87 6.72
N ASP A 183 -6.81 -11.12 5.89
CA ASP A 183 -5.43 -11.41 5.54
C ASP A 183 -4.53 -10.21 5.84
N LEU A 184 -3.56 -10.39 6.73
CA LEU A 184 -2.45 -9.45 6.92
C LEU A 184 -1.14 -10.12 6.55
N ARG A 185 -0.48 -9.58 5.53
CA ARG A 185 0.83 -10.05 5.08
C ARG A 185 1.89 -9.03 5.41
N LEU A 186 2.87 -9.42 6.22
CA LEU A 186 4.02 -8.61 6.62
C LEU A 186 5.31 -9.29 6.16
N THR A 187 6.08 -8.63 5.30
CA THR A 187 7.31 -9.22 4.74
C THR A 187 8.52 -8.37 5.14
N HIS A 188 9.43 -8.91 5.96
CA HIS A 188 10.77 -8.35 6.19
C HIS A 188 11.73 -9.32 6.93
N ASN A 189 13.01 -9.25 6.59
CA ASN A 189 14.19 -10.00 7.08
C ASN A 189 14.55 -9.83 8.59
N GLY A 190 13.58 -9.69 9.51
CA GLY A 190 13.89 -9.82 10.95
C GLY A 190 13.19 -8.88 11.93
N MET A 191 12.27 -8.00 11.50
CA MET A 191 11.63 -7.02 12.40
C MET A 191 10.14 -7.30 12.72
N TYR A 192 9.47 -8.20 11.99
CA TYR A 192 8.03 -8.45 12.17
C TYR A 192 7.67 -9.65 13.06
N GLY A 193 8.65 -10.44 13.50
CA GLY A 193 8.38 -11.61 14.34
C GLY A 193 7.65 -11.25 15.64
N GLU A 194 8.11 -10.23 16.36
CA GLU A 194 7.45 -9.78 17.60
C GLU A 194 6.08 -9.13 17.36
N VAL A 195 5.90 -8.48 16.20
CA VAL A 195 4.66 -7.79 15.82
C VAL A 195 3.58 -8.79 15.49
N ALA A 196 3.93 -9.80 14.68
CA ALA A 196 3.05 -10.91 14.37
C ALA A 196 2.65 -11.65 15.65
N LEU A 197 3.60 -11.89 16.56
CA LEU A 197 3.31 -12.49 17.87
C LEU A 197 2.40 -11.61 18.75
N GLN A 198 2.57 -10.29 18.74
CA GLN A 198 1.69 -9.38 19.48
C GLN A 198 0.28 -9.33 18.89
N LEU A 199 0.15 -9.36 17.56
CA LEU A 199 -1.14 -9.40 16.87
C LEU A 199 -1.88 -10.72 17.12
N VAL A 200 -1.18 -11.86 17.08
CA VAL A 200 -1.74 -13.17 17.48
C VAL A 200 -2.26 -13.13 18.89
N LYS A 201 -1.46 -12.64 19.84
CA LYS A 201 -1.86 -12.54 21.25
C LYS A 201 -3.05 -11.60 21.47
N ALA A 202 -3.13 -10.52 20.69
CA ALA A 202 -4.19 -9.53 20.83
C ALA A 202 -5.51 -9.93 20.15
N GLN A 203 -5.47 -10.74 19.08
CA GLN A 203 -6.65 -11.03 18.26
C GLN A 203 -7.03 -12.52 18.17
N GLY A 204 -6.25 -13.43 18.77
CA GLY A 204 -6.50 -14.87 18.67
C GLY A 204 -6.26 -15.45 17.27
N ALA A 205 -5.53 -14.73 16.42
CA ALA A 205 -5.32 -15.04 15.01
C ALA A 205 -4.41 -16.27 14.80
N GLU A 206 -4.60 -16.98 13.69
CA GLU A 206 -3.68 -18.03 13.25
C GLU A 206 -2.53 -17.43 12.44
N VAL A 207 -1.29 -17.69 12.87
CA VAL A 207 -0.10 -17.29 12.11
C VAL A 207 0.45 -18.47 11.34
N SER A 208 0.52 -18.29 10.02
CA SER A 208 1.32 -19.13 9.16
C SER A 208 2.60 -18.38 8.80
N ASN A 209 3.74 -18.94 9.20
CA ASN A 209 5.03 -18.51 8.71
C ASN A 209 5.50 -19.57 7.70
N ALA A 210 5.65 -19.18 6.44
CA ALA A 210 6.14 -20.07 5.39
C ALA A 210 7.55 -20.61 5.70
N ALA A 211 8.34 -19.92 6.52
CA ALA A 211 9.67 -20.35 6.96
C ALA A 211 9.67 -21.28 8.18
N PHE A 212 8.53 -21.52 8.85
CA PHE A 212 8.49 -22.28 10.12
C PHE A 212 7.94 -23.69 9.98
N ARG A 213 7.52 -24.11 8.78
CA ARG A 213 6.88 -25.42 8.57
C ARG A 213 7.81 -26.58 8.21
N GLU A 214 9.10 -26.36 7.92
CA GLU A 214 10.00 -27.48 7.60
C GLU A 214 11.36 -27.29 8.25
N GLY A 215 11.78 -28.27 9.05
CA GLY A 215 13.08 -28.34 9.69
C GLY A 215 14.20 -28.57 8.68
N ALA A 216 14.54 -27.53 7.90
CA ALA A 216 15.63 -27.56 6.94
C ALA A 216 16.68 -26.47 7.24
N SER A 217 17.90 -26.83 6.88
CA SER A 217 19.21 -26.23 7.11
C SER A 217 19.33 -24.71 7.12
N MET A 218 20.36 -24.26 7.86
CA MET A 218 20.95 -22.93 7.86
C MET A 218 21.20 -22.36 6.45
N ASP A 219 20.19 -21.74 5.87
CA ASP A 219 20.28 -20.44 5.20
C ASP A 219 18.85 -19.88 5.10
N PRO A 220 18.47 -18.91 5.97
CA PRO A 220 17.09 -18.48 6.06
C PRO A 220 16.74 -17.56 4.90
N ASP A 221 15.97 -18.09 3.95
CA ASP A 221 15.20 -17.27 3.02
C ASP A 221 14.31 -16.31 3.86
N PRO A 222 14.23 -15.01 3.55
CA PRO A 222 13.76 -14.05 4.54
C PRO A 222 12.25 -14.11 4.82
N GLY A 223 11.91 -14.25 6.10
CA GLY A 223 10.57 -14.55 6.60
C GLY A 223 9.43 -13.64 6.10
N CYS A 224 8.52 -14.23 5.33
CA CYS A 224 7.20 -13.70 5.04
C CYS A 224 6.21 -14.23 6.09
N TRP A 225 5.52 -13.33 6.79
CA TRP A 225 4.50 -13.68 7.78
C TRP A 225 3.12 -13.40 7.19
N THR A 226 2.27 -14.43 7.19
CA THR A 226 0.86 -14.30 6.83
C THR A 226 0.02 -14.59 8.07
N ILE A 227 -0.69 -13.56 8.53
CA ILE A 227 -1.61 -13.62 9.66
C ILE A 227 -3.02 -13.69 9.09
N CYS A 228 -3.74 -14.76 9.40
CA CYS A 228 -5.13 -14.94 9.04
C CYS A 228 -5.98 -14.76 10.30
N PHE A 229 -6.98 -13.88 10.22
CA PHE A 229 -7.90 -13.55 11.32
C PHE A 229 -9.25 -14.23 11.14
#